data_AF-A0A940CAD1-F1
#
_entry.id   AF-A0A940CAD1-F1
#
_cell.length_a   1.000
_cell.length_b   1.000
_cell.length_c   1.000
_cell.angle_alpha   90.00
_cell.angle_beta   90.00
_cell.angle_gamma   90.00
#
_symmetry.space_group_name_H-M   'P 1'
#
loop_
_entity.id
_entity.type
_entity.pdbx_description
1 polymer ?
#
loop_
_entity_poly.entity_id
_entity_poly.type
_entity_poly.pdbx_seq_one_letter_code
_entity_poly.pdbx_strand_id
1 'polypeptide(L)'
;MREFDYSKLADRTWDNEIISYISKIHEYKGKQELFLRQKPVELERLIEIAKIQSTEASNRIEGIITTGSRLKQLVADKTTPKNRDEEEILGYRNVLNLVHENYDMLPVRSNYIL
;
A
#
# COMPACT_ATOMS: atom_id res chain seq x y z
N MET A 1 -0.69 11.53 18.32
CA MET A 1 -0.24 10.28 17.67
C MET A 1 -0.58 9.14 18.61
N ARG A 2 -1.14 8.03 18.12
CA ARG A 2 -1.39 6.87 19.01
C ARG A 2 -0.05 6.34 19.51
N GLU A 3 0.05 6.08 20.81
CA GLU A 3 1.21 5.37 21.36
C GLU A 3 1.09 3.88 21.04
N PHE A 4 2.12 3.34 20.40
CA PHE A 4 2.22 1.91 20.10
C PHE A 4 3.23 1.27 21.04
N ASP A 5 2.76 0.41 21.94
CA ASP A 5 3.60 -0.40 22.82
C ASP A 5 3.83 -1.79 22.21
N TYR A 6 5.01 -1.98 21.64
CA TYR A 6 5.43 -3.25 21.04
C TYR A 6 6.18 -4.17 22.00
N SER A 7 6.39 -3.77 23.27
CA SER A 7 7.15 -4.58 24.24
C SER A 7 6.59 -6.00 24.39
N LYS A 8 5.26 -6.13 24.34
CA LYS A 8 4.52 -7.41 24.43
C LYS A 8 4.75 -8.36 23.25
N LEU A 9 5.31 -7.88 22.13
CA LEU A 9 5.67 -8.74 21.01
C LEU A 9 6.94 -9.55 21.28
N ALA A 10 7.82 -9.07 22.16
CA ALA A 10 9.08 -9.75 22.49
C ALA A 10 8.85 -11.12 23.14
N ASP A 11 7.78 -11.24 23.94
CA ASP A 11 7.43 -12.48 24.65
C ASP A 11 6.54 -13.41 23.80
N ARG A 12 6.17 -13.01 22.59
CA ARG A 12 5.24 -13.76 21.74
C ARG A 12 5.97 -14.85 20.96
N THR A 13 5.58 -16.11 21.19
CA THR A 13 6.07 -17.26 20.42
C THR A 13 5.27 -17.44 19.13
N TRP A 14 5.84 -18.16 18.17
CA TRP A 14 5.20 -18.45 16.90
C TRP A 14 4.25 -19.63 17.10
N ASP A 15 2.97 -19.34 17.24
CA ASP A 15 1.95 -20.36 17.33
C ASP A 15 1.65 -21.00 15.97
N ASN A 16 0.88 -22.09 15.99
CA ASN A 16 0.49 -22.81 14.77
C ASN A 16 -0.28 -21.92 13.77
N GLU A 17 -0.95 -20.87 14.24
CA GLU A 17 -1.70 -19.95 13.39
C GLU A 17 -0.75 -19.06 12.59
N ILE A 18 0.25 -18.48 13.25
CA ILE A 18 1.33 -17.70 12.62
C ILE A 18 2.05 -18.55 11.56
N ILE A 19 2.41 -19.79 11.91
CA ILE A 19 3.06 -20.72 10.96
C ILE A 19 2.15 -21.03 9.75
N SER A 20 0.85 -21.21 9.99
CA SER A 20 -0.14 -21.40 8.92
C SER A 20 -0.23 -20.18 8.00
N TYR A 21 -0.23 -18.96 8.55
CA TYR A 21 -0.24 -17.73 7.75
C TYR A 21 1.04 -17.58 6.92
N ILE A 22 2.21 -17.83 7.51
CA ILE A 22 3.49 -17.80 6.78
C ILE A 22 3.46 -18.79 5.61
N SER A 23 3.00 -20.02 5.85
CA SER A 23 2.91 -21.05 4.82
C SER A 23 1.98 -20.62 3.66
N LYS A 24 0.82 -20.05 3.98
CA LYS A 24 -0.11 -19.51 2.97
C LYS A 24 0.50 -18.36 2.18
N ILE A 25 1.17 -17.42 2.84
CA ILE A 25 1.84 -16.29 2.18
C ILE A 25 2.89 -16.81 1.18
N HIS A 26 3.69 -17.81 1.58
CA HIS A 26 4.66 -18.43 0.68
C HIS A 26 4.01 -19.12 -0.52
N GLU A 27 2.91 -19.86 -0.32
CA GLU A 27 2.17 -20.47 -1.42
C GLU A 27 1.65 -19.42 -2.42
N TYR A 28 1.06 -18.33 -1.91
CA TYR A 28 0.57 -17.24 -2.77
C TYR A 28 1.68 -16.49 -3.47
N LYS A 29 2.84 -16.30 -2.84
CA LYS A 29 4.03 -15.73 -3.48
C LYS A 29 4.46 -16.57 -4.69
N GLY A 30 4.46 -17.90 -4.56
CA GLY A 30 4.73 -18.80 -5.68
C GLY A 30 3.69 -18.68 -6.81
N LYS A 31 2.40 -18.60 -6.48
CA LYS A 31 1.32 -18.37 -7.46
C LYS A 31 1.45 -17.01 -8.16
N GLN A 32 1.88 -15.97 -7.46
CA GLN A 32 2.10 -14.64 -8.03
C GLN A 32 3.15 -14.68 -9.16
N GLU A 33 4.24 -15.43 -8.98
CA GLU A 33 5.26 -15.59 -10.02
C GLU A 33 4.69 -16.24 -11.30
N LEU A 34 3.75 -17.18 -11.14
CA LEU A 34 3.03 -17.77 -12.26
C LEU A 34 2.15 -16.73 -12.99
N PHE A 35 1.40 -15.92 -12.25
CA PHE A 35 0.52 -14.89 -12.82
C PHE A 35 1.30 -13.79 -13.54
N LEU A 36 2.46 -13.38 -13.02
CA LEU A 36 3.36 -12.44 -13.70
C LEU A 36 3.73 -12.92 -15.12
N ARG A 37 3.87 -14.23 -15.32
CA ARG A 37 4.21 -14.82 -16.62
C ARG A 37 2.99 -15.08 -17.51
N GLN A 38 1.88 -15.55 -16.93
CA GLN A 38 0.73 -16.04 -17.69
C GLN A 38 -0.36 -14.99 -17.95
N LYS A 39 -0.52 -14.01 -17.07
CA LYS A 39 -1.61 -13.02 -17.09
C LYS A 39 -1.13 -11.62 -16.70
N PRO A 40 -0.14 -11.05 -17.42
CA PRO A 40 0.45 -9.77 -17.06
C PRO A 40 -0.56 -8.62 -17.09
N VAL A 41 -1.45 -8.59 -18.08
CA VAL A 41 -2.43 -7.50 -18.26
C VAL A 41 -3.48 -7.49 -17.14
N GLU A 42 -4.00 -8.66 -16.76
CA GLU A 42 -4.94 -8.75 -15.63
C GLU A 42 -4.26 -8.38 -14.32
N LEU A 43 -2.99 -8.78 -14.14
CA LEU A 43 -2.22 -8.45 -12.95
C LEU A 43 -1.96 -6.94 -12.84
N GLU A 44 -1.57 -6.28 -13.93
CA GLU A 44 -1.41 -4.81 -13.98
C GLU A 44 -2.71 -4.11 -13.57
N ARG A 45 -3.86 -4.56 -14.10
CA ARG A 45 -5.17 -4.00 -13.73
C ARG A 45 -5.48 -4.19 -12.25
N LEU A 46 -5.13 -5.34 -11.67
CA LEU A 46 -5.30 -5.59 -10.23
C LEU A 46 -4.40 -4.68 -9.39
N ILE A 47 -3.17 -4.42 -9.83
CA ILE A 47 -2.25 -3.50 -9.17
C ILE A 47 -2.81 -2.07 -9.17
N GLU A 48 -3.38 -1.60 -10.29
CA GLU A 48 -4.02 -0.28 -10.34
C GLU A 48 -5.17 -0.16 -9.34
N ILE A 49 -6.04 -1.18 -9.26
CA ILE A 49 -7.14 -1.23 -8.30
C ILE A 49 -6.60 -1.22 -6.86
N ALA A 50 -5.57 -2.02 -6.57
CA ALA A 50 -4.96 -2.10 -5.25
C ALA A 50 -4.35 -0.76 -4.83
N LYS A 51 -3.69 -0.03 -5.74
CA LYS A 51 -3.14 1.31 -5.46
C LYS A 51 -4.23 2.31 -5.08
N ILE A 52 -5.36 2.32 -5.80
CA ILE A 52 -6.52 3.16 -5.47
C ILE A 52 -7.04 2.83 -4.07
N GLN A 53 -7.26 1.55 -3.79
CA GLN A 53 -7.80 1.08 -2.51
C GLN A 53 -6.84 1.36 -1.34
N SER A 54 -5.53 1.18 -1.56
CA SER A 54 -4.51 1.48 -0.55
C SER A 54 -4.50 2.97 -0.21
N THR A 55 -4.53 3.84 -1.23
CA THR A 55 -4.62 5.30 -1.04
C THR A 55 -5.87 5.67 -0.24
N GLU A 56 -7.03 5.13 -0.63
CA GLU A 56 -8.29 5.40 0.07
C GLU A 56 -8.25 4.96 1.54
N ALA A 57 -7.85 3.72 1.78
CA ALA A 57 -7.91 3.12 3.11
C ALA A 57 -6.93 3.81 4.06
N SER A 58 -5.70 4.08 3.61
CA SER A 58 -4.68 4.73 4.42
C SER A 58 -5.06 6.18 4.77
N ASN A 59 -5.47 6.99 3.79
CA ASN A 59 -5.91 8.36 4.06
C ASN A 59 -7.14 8.38 4.98
N ARG A 60 -8.08 7.45 4.82
CA ARG A 60 -9.27 7.33 5.67
C ARG A 60 -8.95 6.99 7.12
N ILE A 61 -7.90 6.21 7.40
CA ILE A 61 -7.44 5.91 8.77
C ILE A 61 -7.06 7.20 9.51
N GLU A 62 -6.47 8.16 8.79
CA GLU A 62 -6.08 9.47 9.31
C GLU A 62 -7.21 10.51 9.25
N GLY A 63 -8.41 10.11 8.81
CA GLY A 63 -9.57 11.00 8.69
C GLY A 63 -9.58 11.88 7.43
N ILE A 64 -8.64 11.68 6.51
CA ILE A 64 -8.54 12.41 5.25
C ILE A 64 -9.46 11.73 4.22
N ILE A 65 -10.56 12.38 3.86
CA ILE A 65 -11.63 11.74 3.07
C ILE A 65 -12.07 12.68 1.93
N THR A 66 -12.29 12.10 0.75
CA THR A 66 -12.99 12.75 -0.37
C THR A 66 -14.05 11.80 -0.94
N THR A 67 -14.79 12.23 -1.97
CA THR A 67 -15.76 11.38 -2.65
C THR A 67 -15.06 10.35 -3.54
N GLY A 68 -15.66 9.17 -3.72
CA GLY A 68 -15.06 8.12 -4.56
C GLY A 68 -14.81 8.54 -6.01
N SER A 69 -15.60 9.46 -6.56
CA SER A 69 -15.37 10.03 -7.89
C SER A 69 -14.15 10.94 -7.92
N ARG A 70 -13.97 11.80 -6.91
CA ARG A 70 -12.77 12.65 -6.77
C ARG A 70 -11.52 11.83 -6.53
N LEU A 71 -11.58 10.81 -5.66
CA LEU A 71 -10.46 9.92 -5.41
C LEU A 71 -9.97 9.26 -6.71
N LYS A 72 -10.88 8.71 -7.53
CA LYS A 72 -10.51 8.11 -8.83
C LYS A 72 -9.85 9.12 -9.77
N GLN A 73 -10.32 10.38 -9.79
CA GLN A 73 -9.71 11.43 -10.60
C GLN A 73 -8.31 11.80 -10.10
N LEU A 74 -8.12 11.87 -8.77
CA LEU A 74 -6.86 12.17 -8.12
C LEU A 74 -5.84 11.05 -8.29
N VAL A 75 -6.25 9.77 -8.22
CA VAL A 75 -5.33 8.64 -8.42
C VAL A 75 -4.97 8.46 -9.90
N ALA A 76 -5.89 8.77 -10.82
CA ALA A 76 -5.65 8.66 -12.26
C ALA A 76 -4.81 9.81 -12.88
N ASP A 77 -4.27 10.74 -12.08
CA ASP A 77 -3.49 11.90 -12.53
C ASP A 77 -4.24 12.91 -13.43
N LYS A 78 -5.57 12.97 -13.31
CA LYS A 78 -6.42 13.75 -14.24
C LYS A 78 -6.94 15.05 -13.66
N THR A 79 -6.51 15.47 -12.47
CA THR A 79 -7.13 16.62 -11.81
C THR A 79 -6.23 17.29 -10.79
N THR A 80 -6.35 18.60 -10.68
CA THR A 80 -5.77 19.39 -9.59
C THR A 80 -6.59 19.18 -8.31
N PRO A 81 -5.93 19.02 -7.14
CA PRO A 81 -6.59 19.06 -5.84
C PRO A 81 -7.37 20.36 -5.61
N LYS A 82 -8.48 20.27 -4.89
CA LYS A 82 -9.34 21.42 -4.55
C LYS A 82 -9.19 21.91 -3.12
N ASN A 83 -8.68 21.06 -2.24
CA ASN A 83 -8.51 21.32 -0.82
C ASN A 83 -7.32 20.54 -0.30
N ARG A 84 -6.96 20.81 0.97
CA ARG A 84 -5.85 20.16 1.65
C ARG A 84 -5.98 18.63 1.69
N ASP A 85 -7.17 18.10 1.94
CA ASP A 85 -7.38 16.64 2.01
C ASP A 85 -7.05 15.97 0.67
N GLU A 86 -7.45 16.59 -0.45
CA GLU A 86 -7.12 16.10 -1.78
C GLU A 86 -5.64 16.26 -2.12
N GLU A 87 -4.96 17.30 -1.61
CA GLU A 87 -3.50 17.45 -1.72
C GLU A 87 -2.77 16.34 -0.97
N GLU A 88 -3.23 16.00 0.24
CA GLU A 88 -2.65 14.92 1.06
C GLU A 88 -2.90 13.54 0.43
N ILE A 89 -4.08 13.31 -0.17
CA ILE A 89 -4.38 12.10 -0.97
C ILE A 89 -3.46 12.01 -2.20
N LEU A 90 -3.27 13.12 -2.92
CA LEU A 90 -2.38 13.15 -4.09
C LEU A 90 -0.92 12.89 -3.68
N GLY A 91 -0.47 13.48 -2.57
CA GLY A 91 0.84 13.26 -1.98
C GLY A 91 1.07 11.79 -1.64
N TYR A 92 0.13 11.15 -0.93
CA TYR A 92 0.20 9.72 -0.61
C TYR A 92 0.32 8.87 -1.86
N ARG A 93 -0.52 9.12 -2.87
CA ARG A 93 -0.50 8.39 -4.14
C ARG A 93 0.84 8.54 -4.86
N ASN A 94 1.43 9.74 -4.86
CA ASN A 94 2.72 9.99 -5.51
C ASN A 94 3.86 9.25 -4.81
N VAL A 95 3.88 9.24 -3.47
CA VAL A 95 4.86 8.47 -2.70
C VAL A 95 4.67 6.97 -2.93
N LEU A 96 3.41 6.48 -2.96
CA LEU A 96 3.11 5.09 -3.26
C LEU A 96 3.63 4.68 -4.64
N ASN A 97 3.44 5.51 -5.67
CA ASN A 97 3.98 5.27 -7.01
C ASN A 97 5.51 5.30 -7.02
N LEU A 98 6.13 6.29 -6.37
CA LEU A 98 7.58 6.41 -6.25
C LEU A 98 8.18 5.11 -5.68
N VAL A 99 7.60 4.57 -4.60
CA VAL A 99 8.03 3.29 -4.01
C VAL A 99 7.82 2.14 -4.99
N HIS A 100 6.64 2.02 -5.62
CA HIS A 100 6.37 0.92 -6.55
C HIS A 100 7.31 0.89 -7.77
N GLU A 101 7.72 2.06 -8.27
CA GLU A 101 8.54 2.18 -9.48
C GLU A 101 10.04 2.15 -9.18
N ASN A 102 10.46 2.57 -7.99
CA ASN A 102 11.87 2.81 -7.67
C ASN A 102 12.34 2.13 -6.38
N TYR A 103 11.63 1.09 -5.89
CA TYR A 103 11.98 0.42 -4.63
C TYR A 103 13.43 -0.07 -4.57
N ASP A 104 13.99 -0.52 -5.69
CA ASP A 104 15.40 -0.95 -5.79
C ASP A 104 16.40 0.17 -5.50
N MET A 105 16.00 1.43 -5.72
CA MET A 105 16.81 2.63 -5.49
C MET A 105 16.47 3.35 -4.17
N LEU A 106 15.49 2.84 -3.40
CA LEU A 106 15.02 3.42 -2.15
C LEU A 106 15.39 2.51 -0.97
N PRO A 107 16.67 2.47 -0.56
CA PRO A 107 17.08 1.64 0.56
C PRO A 107 16.39 2.11 1.85
N VAL A 108 15.98 1.15 2.68
CA VAL A 108 15.35 1.42 3.99
C VAL A 108 16.38 2.08 4.91
N ARG A 109 16.42 3.41 4.91
CA ARG A 109 17.32 4.25 5.71
C ARG A 109 16.52 5.42 6.28
N SER A 110 16.98 5.94 7.41
CA SER A 110 16.33 7.06 8.12
C SER A 110 15.96 8.19 7.16
N ASN A 111 16.87 8.59 6.27
CA ASN A 111 16.71 9.72 5.35
C ASN A 111 15.53 9.60 4.37
N TYR A 112 15.03 8.38 4.13
CA TYR A 112 13.87 8.12 3.27
C TYR A 112 12.58 7.95 4.06
N ILE A 113 12.67 7.78 5.39
CA ILE A 113 11.53 7.47 6.28
C ILE A 113 11.20 8.65 7.20
N LEU A 114 12.21 9.43 7.60
CA LEU A 114 12.18 10.52 8.59
C LEU A 114 12.77 11.80 7.99
#